data_AF-A0A2V9LHL1-F1
#
_entry.id   AF-A0A2V9LHL1-F1
#
_cell.length_a   1.000
_cell.length_b   1.000
_cell.length_c   1.000
_cell.angle_alpha   90.00
_cell.angle_beta   90.00
_cell.angle_gamma   90.00
#
_symmetry.space_group_name_H-M   'P 1'
#
loop_
_entity.id
_entity.type
_entity.pdbx_description
1 polymer ?
#
loop_
_entity_poly.entity_id
_entity_poly.type
_entity_poly.pdbx_seq_one_letter_code
_entity_poly.pdbx_strand_id
1 'polypeptide(L)'
;MAGNLYVSFTRSNQTIHPESRLVGRHLSDAPNSLTGQVLLRADDWPYFGRSRWGDYLAAAVDPATPNCVWLIGEYSKHIDIQAENWGTYIAASSFGGDSDCDTWSDAAEAAIGTNPFSHCGPNAWPPDINSDGAVDITGDISVVGGFAFQPVPPGPRRYDIAPDPPDGNIDVIGDIARMASLFARTCLNTGG
;
A
#
# COMPACT_ATOMS: atom_id res chain seq x y z
N MET A 1 -16.92 -2.75 -7.06
CA MET A 1 -17.10 -2.74 -5.58
C MET A 1 -18.52 -3.07 -5.08
N ALA A 2 -19.34 -3.88 -5.77
CA ALA A 2 -20.63 -4.25 -5.16
C ALA A 2 -20.38 -5.40 -4.15
N GLY A 3 -20.31 -5.10 -2.85
CA GLY A 3 -20.53 -6.07 -1.78
C GLY A 3 -19.36 -6.49 -0.88
N ASN A 4 -18.17 -5.90 -1.01
CA ASN A 4 -17.11 -6.05 0.00
C ASN A 4 -17.36 -5.09 1.18
N LEU A 5 -16.92 -5.49 2.39
CA LEU A 5 -16.97 -4.67 3.60
C LEU A 5 -15.57 -4.44 4.15
N TYR A 6 -15.30 -3.22 4.60
CA TYR A 6 -14.10 -2.85 5.33
C TYR A 6 -14.49 -2.14 6.62
N VAL A 7 -13.81 -2.45 7.71
CA VAL A 7 -14.03 -1.86 9.03
C VAL A 7 -12.68 -1.52 9.65
N SER A 8 -12.44 -0.23 9.87
CA SER A 8 -11.36 0.25 10.73
C SER A 8 -11.80 0.19 12.19
N PHE A 9 -10.96 -0.36 13.07
CA PHE A 9 -11.24 -0.44 14.50
C PHE A 9 -9.94 -0.42 15.31
N THR A 10 -10.08 -0.14 16.60
CA THR A 10 -8.96 -0.23 17.55
C THR A 10 -9.09 -1.45 18.43
N ARG A 11 -7.98 -2.12 18.72
CA ARG A 11 -7.92 -3.25 19.65
C ARG A 11 -7.03 -2.90 20.84
N SER A 12 -7.41 -3.34 22.03
CA SER A 12 -6.57 -3.25 23.22
C SER A 12 -6.91 -4.41 24.17
N ASN A 13 -5.97 -4.73 25.06
CA ASN A 13 -6.16 -5.65 26.18
C ASN A 13 -5.14 -5.33 27.29
N GLN A 14 -4.88 -6.27 28.20
CA GLN A 14 -3.95 -6.05 29.32
C GLN A 14 -2.47 -5.97 28.90
N THR A 15 -2.10 -6.43 27.72
CA THR A 15 -0.72 -6.49 27.20
C THR A 15 -0.53 -5.72 25.90
N ILE A 16 -1.62 -5.26 25.28
CA ILE A 16 -1.67 -4.54 24.00
C ILE A 16 -2.41 -3.24 24.28
N HIS A 17 -1.75 -2.11 24.13
CA HIS A 17 -2.41 -0.80 24.24
C HIS A 17 -3.18 -0.54 22.93
N PRO A 18 -3.94 0.57 22.83
CA PRO A 18 -4.73 0.80 21.63
C PRO A 18 -3.90 0.77 20.33
N GLU A 19 -4.07 -0.30 19.57
CA GLU A 19 -3.48 -0.53 18.25
C GLU A 19 -4.58 -0.38 17.18
N SER A 20 -4.20 0.10 16.00
CA SER A 20 -5.09 0.28 14.87
C SER A 20 -5.16 -0.99 14.02
N ARG A 21 -6.37 -1.42 13.65
CA ARG A 21 -6.62 -2.63 12.87
C ARG A 21 -7.69 -2.45 11.81
N LEU A 22 -7.60 -3.30 10.80
CA LEU A 22 -8.59 -3.50 9.76
C LEU A 22 -9.19 -4.89 9.89
N VAL A 23 -10.49 -5.01 9.63
CA VAL A 23 -11.13 -6.27 9.28
C VAL A 23 -12.05 -6.04 8.09
N GLY A 24 -12.29 -7.08 7.31
CA GLY A 24 -13.21 -6.98 6.19
C GLY A 24 -14.00 -8.24 5.95
N ARG A 25 -14.85 -8.19 4.93
CA ARG A 25 -15.56 -9.33 4.38
C ARG A 25 -15.47 -9.24 2.87
N HIS A 26 -14.91 -10.29 2.27
CA HIS A 26 -14.92 -10.43 0.82
C HIS A 26 -16.31 -10.84 0.33
N LEU A 27 -16.69 -10.47 -0.89
CA LEU A 27 -17.99 -10.80 -1.49
C LEU A 27 -18.30 -12.31 -1.47
N SER A 28 -17.27 -13.14 -1.62
CA SER A 28 -17.41 -14.60 -1.60
C SER A 28 -17.43 -15.21 -0.20
N ASP A 29 -17.24 -14.42 0.86
CA ASP A 29 -17.27 -14.93 2.23
C ASP A 29 -18.68 -15.35 2.62
N ALA A 30 -18.76 -16.39 3.45
CA ALA A 30 -20.03 -16.87 3.98
C ALA A 30 -20.83 -15.73 4.66
N PRO A 31 -22.17 -15.81 4.67
CA PRO A 31 -22.97 -14.91 5.48
C PRO A 31 -22.55 -14.97 6.96
N ASN A 32 -22.55 -13.82 7.64
CA ASN A 32 -22.17 -13.69 9.06
C ASN A 32 -20.70 -14.04 9.38
N SER A 33 -19.80 -14.04 8.39
CA SER A 33 -18.36 -14.14 8.64
C SER A 33 -17.62 -12.87 8.25
N LEU A 34 -16.54 -12.58 8.97
CA LEU A 34 -15.49 -11.65 8.55
C LEU A 34 -14.24 -12.47 8.19
N THR A 35 -13.45 -11.95 7.25
CA THR A 35 -12.07 -12.41 7.03
C THR A 35 -11.20 -12.02 8.23
N GLY A 36 -10.03 -12.63 8.40
CA GLY A 36 -9.12 -12.31 9.51
C GLY A 36 -8.79 -10.81 9.64
N GLN A 37 -8.42 -10.37 10.84
CA GLN A 37 -8.00 -8.99 11.11
C GLN A 37 -6.54 -8.75 10.71
N VAL A 38 -6.25 -7.57 10.21
CA VAL A 38 -4.91 -7.08 9.84
C VAL A 38 -4.50 -5.97 10.81
N LEU A 39 -3.24 -5.98 11.24
CA LEU A 39 -2.66 -4.88 12.01
C LEU A 39 -2.30 -3.74 11.06
N LEU A 40 -2.88 -2.56 11.26
CA LEU A 40 -2.53 -1.36 10.50
C LEU A 40 -1.36 -0.62 11.18
N ARG A 41 -1.44 -0.39 12.50
CA ARG A 41 -0.37 0.20 13.30
C ARG A 41 -0.40 -0.36 14.72
N ALA A 42 0.72 -0.91 15.18
CA ALA A 42 0.92 -1.32 16.56
C ALA A 42 0.85 -0.12 17.52
N ASP A 43 0.48 -0.37 18.78
CA ASP A 43 0.69 0.59 19.84
C ASP A 43 2.19 0.82 20.10
N ASP A 44 2.54 2.01 20.59
CA ASP A 44 3.90 2.32 21.02
C ASP A 44 4.01 2.46 22.55
N TRP A 45 2.92 2.79 23.25
CA TRP A 45 2.93 3.05 24.71
C TRP A 45 1.50 3.00 25.33
N PRO A 46 1.31 2.82 26.67
CA PRO A 46 0.01 2.93 27.31
C PRO A 46 -0.67 4.26 27.03
N TYR A 47 -1.99 4.22 26.95
CA TYR A 47 -2.79 5.42 26.78
C TYR A 47 -3.00 6.14 28.11
N PHE A 48 -2.67 7.43 28.16
CA PHE A 48 -2.80 8.28 29.36
C PHE A 48 -3.92 9.34 29.23
N GLY A 49 -4.82 9.21 28.24
CA GLY A 49 -5.92 10.15 28.05
C GLY A 49 -7.07 9.98 29.04
N ARG A 50 -7.96 10.98 29.09
CA ARG A 50 -8.86 11.17 30.25
C ARG A 50 -10.21 10.47 30.20
N SER A 51 -10.76 10.10 29.03
CA SER A 51 -12.00 9.28 28.95
C SER A 51 -12.60 9.01 27.56
N ARG A 52 -12.18 9.68 26.48
CA ARG A 52 -12.77 9.51 25.13
C ARG A 52 -11.77 8.81 24.19
N TRP A 53 -12.27 7.91 23.35
CA TRP A 53 -11.53 7.11 22.37
C TRP A 53 -12.44 6.72 21.20
N GLY A 54 -11.92 6.63 19.98
CA GLY A 54 -12.62 6.07 18.83
C GLY A 54 -13.29 7.08 17.90
N ASP A 55 -13.00 8.38 18.03
CA ASP A 55 -13.53 9.41 17.11
C ASP A 55 -12.72 9.55 15.83
N TYR A 56 -11.49 9.06 15.83
CA TYR A 56 -10.54 9.23 14.73
C TYR A 56 -10.39 7.94 13.92
N LEU A 57 -11.53 7.35 13.57
CA LEU A 57 -11.64 6.16 12.71
C LEU A 57 -12.44 6.51 11.46
N ALA A 58 -11.95 6.08 10.30
CA ALA A 58 -12.66 6.27 9.04
C ALA A 58 -12.33 5.17 8.03
N ALA A 59 -13.24 4.96 7.08
CA ALA A 59 -12.99 4.20 5.87
C ALA A 59 -13.66 4.92 4.69
N ALA A 60 -12.94 5.06 3.57
CA ALA A 60 -13.46 5.69 2.36
C ALA A 60 -12.88 5.01 1.12
N VAL A 61 -13.71 4.80 0.09
CA VAL A 61 -13.24 4.32 -1.21
C VAL A 61 -12.29 5.36 -1.82
N ASP A 62 -11.16 4.91 -2.37
CA ASP A 62 -10.28 5.77 -3.14
C ASP A 62 -10.96 6.18 -4.46
N PRO A 63 -11.15 7.49 -4.73
CA PRO A 63 -11.77 7.95 -5.97
C PRO A 63 -10.90 7.74 -7.22
N ALA A 64 -9.57 7.68 -7.09
CA ALA A 64 -8.62 7.42 -8.16
C ALA A 64 -8.45 5.91 -8.41
N THR A 65 -8.55 5.08 -7.37
CA THR A 65 -8.45 3.61 -7.45
C THR A 65 -9.68 2.93 -6.82
N PRO A 66 -10.80 2.80 -7.56
CA PRO A 66 -12.06 2.27 -7.04
C PRO A 66 -12.04 0.78 -6.67
N ASN A 67 -10.89 0.13 -6.45
CA ASN A 67 -10.81 -1.16 -5.76
C ASN A 67 -10.18 -1.04 -4.37
N CYS A 68 -9.63 0.13 -4.05
CA CYS A 68 -8.93 0.45 -2.83
C CYS A 68 -9.79 1.25 -1.86
N VAL A 69 -9.51 1.07 -0.57
CA VAL A 69 -10.16 1.78 0.52
C VAL A 69 -9.09 2.39 1.41
N TRP A 70 -9.18 3.71 1.60
CA TRP A 70 -8.46 4.45 2.61
C TRP A 70 -9.06 4.18 3.98
N LEU A 71 -8.20 3.84 4.94
CA LEU A 71 -8.54 3.56 6.33
C LEU A 71 -7.78 4.53 7.23
N ILE A 72 -8.50 5.16 8.16
CA ILE A 72 -7.92 5.93 9.24
C ILE A 72 -8.12 5.15 10.53
N GLY A 73 -7.05 5.00 11.29
CA GLY A 73 -7.01 4.25 12.52
C GLY A 73 -6.38 5.02 13.67
N GLU A 74 -7.03 5.01 14.83
CA GLU A 74 -6.51 5.64 16.06
C GLU A 74 -5.61 4.64 16.82
N TYR A 75 -4.46 5.09 17.32
CA TYR A 75 -3.52 4.25 18.09
C TYR A 75 -2.86 5.07 19.20
N SER A 76 -2.30 4.39 20.23
CA SER A 76 -1.53 5.06 21.27
C SER A 76 -0.05 5.14 20.88
N LYS A 77 0.47 6.37 20.80
CA LYS A 77 1.85 6.68 20.41
C LYS A 77 2.72 7.00 21.61
N HIS A 78 4.03 6.92 21.43
CA HIS A 78 4.98 7.31 22.46
C HIS A 78 5.17 8.84 22.48
N ILE A 79 4.97 9.48 23.64
CA ILE A 79 5.30 10.89 23.88
C ILE A 79 5.99 11.00 25.25
N ASP A 80 7.12 11.68 25.40
CA ASP A 80 7.98 11.63 26.62
C ASP A 80 7.39 12.24 27.91
N ILE A 81 6.06 12.34 28.03
CA ILE A 81 5.31 12.87 29.17
C ILE A 81 4.01 12.07 29.37
N GLN A 82 3.49 11.99 30.59
CA GLN A 82 2.17 11.40 30.85
C GLN A 82 1.04 12.37 30.48
N ALA A 83 0.80 12.51 29.18
CA ALA A 83 -0.28 13.30 28.60
C ALA A 83 -1.06 12.46 27.57
N GLU A 84 -2.15 13.03 27.07
CA GLU A 84 -2.95 12.39 26.01
C GLU A 84 -2.08 12.10 24.78
N ASN A 85 -1.92 10.80 24.47
CA ASN A 85 -0.91 10.28 23.56
C ASN A 85 -1.51 9.44 22.44
N TRP A 86 -2.62 9.87 21.85
CA TRP A 86 -3.15 9.23 20.65
C TRP A 86 -2.49 9.76 19.37
N GLY A 87 -2.55 8.97 18.32
CA GLY A 87 -2.17 9.32 16.96
C GLY A 87 -3.14 8.69 15.96
N THR A 88 -3.08 9.16 14.72
CA THR A 88 -3.81 8.57 13.59
C THR A 88 -2.82 7.96 12.62
N TYR A 89 -3.14 6.77 12.13
CA TYR A 89 -2.44 6.12 11.03
C TYR A 89 -3.37 6.01 9.83
N ILE A 90 -2.84 6.28 8.64
CA ILE A 90 -3.57 6.18 7.37
C ILE A 90 -2.98 5.01 6.59
N ALA A 91 -3.84 4.13 6.10
CA ALA A 91 -3.47 3.01 5.26
C ALA A 91 -4.42 2.88 4.07
N ALA A 92 -3.95 2.29 2.98
CA ALA A 92 -4.80 1.81 1.89
C ALA A 92 -4.86 0.28 1.93
N SER A 93 -5.97 -0.29 1.48
CA SER A 93 -6.12 -1.75 1.37
C SER A 93 -7.14 -2.11 0.30
N SER A 94 -6.94 -3.25 -0.37
CA SER A 94 -7.90 -3.82 -1.31
C SER A 94 -8.14 -5.32 -1.08
N PHE A 95 -9.30 -5.79 -1.57
CA PHE A 95 -9.55 -7.21 -1.85
C PHE A 95 -9.39 -7.50 -3.35
N GLY A 96 -8.98 -6.50 -4.14
CA GLY A 96 -8.95 -6.54 -5.60
C GLY A 96 -7.69 -7.19 -6.18
N GLY A 97 -6.81 -7.73 -5.33
CA GLY A 97 -5.52 -8.26 -5.75
C GLY A 97 -4.46 -7.18 -5.99
N ASP A 98 -4.61 -6.02 -5.36
CA ASP A 98 -3.61 -4.94 -5.25
C ASP A 98 -3.56 -4.58 -3.76
N SER A 99 -2.69 -5.24 -3.00
CA SER A 99 -2.74 -5.28 -1.55
C SER A 99 -2.26 -3.98 -0.90
N ASP A 100 -1.40 -3.21 -1.57
CA ASP A 100 -0.86 -1.94 -1.08
C ASP A 100 -1.40 -0.70 -1.81
N CYS A 101 -2.27 -0.89 -2.80
CA CYS A 101 -3.00 0.14 -3.51
C CYS A 101 -2.12 1.11 -4.30
N ASP A 102 -1.03 0.61 -4.86
CA ASP A 102 -0.10 1.40 -5.68
C ASP A 102 -0.46 1.47 -7.17
N THR A 103 -1.56 0.82 -7.58
CA THR A 103 -2.07 0.63 -8.96
C THR A 103 -1.45 -0.50 -9.75
N TRP A 104 -0.52 -1.27 -9.18
CA TRP A 104 -0.09 -2.55 -9.70
C TRP A 104 -0.76 -3.68 -8.91
N SER A 105 -1.25 -4.68 -9.62
CA SER A 105 -1.77 -5.88 -8.97
C SER A 105 -0.63 -6.69 -8.35
N ASP A 106 -0.92 -7.40 -7.25
CA ASP A 106 -0.04 -8.37 -6.61
C ASP A 106 0.53 -9.38 -7.63
N ALA A 107 -0.26 -9.69 -8.68
CA ALA A 107 0.15 -10.58 -9.76
C ALA A 107 1.17 -9.92 -10.70
N ALA A 108 0.97 -8.64 -11.06
CA ALA A 108 1.95 -7.87 -11.81
C ALA A 108 3.24 -7.70 -11.02
N GLU A 109 3.16 -7.35 -9.74
CA GLU A 109 4.34 -7.17 -8.89
C GLU A 109 5.11 -8.47 -8.67
N ALA A 110 4.41 -9.61 -8.52
CA ALA A 110 5.05 -10.91 -8.53
C ALA A 110 5.76 -11.20 -9.87
N ALA A 111 5.16 -10.78 -10.99
CA ALA A 111 5.73 -10.91 -12.33
C ALA A 111 6.91 -9.96 -12.60
N ILE A 112 6.94 -8.78 -11.97
CA ILE A 112 8.01 -7.78 -12.07
C ILE A 112 9.16 -8.12 -11.10
N GLY A 113 8.81 -8.66 -9.93
CA GLY A 113 9.72 -8.94 -8.82
C GLY A 113 9.75 -7.85 -7.74
N THR A 114 8.71 -7.04 -7.61
CA THR A 114 8.54 -6.07 -6.51
C THR A 114 7.76 -6.68 -5.33
N ASN A 115 7.66 -5.93 -4.23
CA ASN A 115 6.96 -6.38 -3.01
C ASN A 115 5.49 -5.96 -3.03
N PRO A 116 4.53 -6.90 -3.16
CA PRO A 116 3.11 -6.58 -3.31
C PRO A 116 2.40 -6.08 -2.06
N PHE A 117 3.12 -5.94 -0.96
CA PHE A 117 2.58 -5.50 0.32
C PHE A 117 3.16 -4.15 0.74
N SER A 118 3.80 -3.41 -0.15
CA SER A 118 4.53 -2.19 0.20
C SER A 118 4.48 -1.15 -0.91
N HIS A 119 3.60 -0.17 -0.72
CA HIS A 119 3.39 0.92 -1.66
C HIS A 119 4.67 1.73 -1.96
N CYS A 120 5.52 1.93 -0.95
CA CYS A 120 6.79 2.64 -1.07
C CYS A 120 7.95 1.84 -0.47
N GLY A 121 9.17 2.19 -0.88
CA GLY A 121 10.40 1.69 -0.28
C GLY A 121 11.23 0.81 -1.20
N PRO A 122 12.25 0.13 -0.64
CA PRO A 122 13.18 -0.67 -1.43
C PRO A 122 12.47 -1.78 -2.20
N ASN A 123 12.61 -1.78 -3.53
CA ASN A 123 12.02 -2.78 -4.42
C ASN A 123 10.50 -2.97 -4.22
N ALA A 124 9.80 -1.89 -3.90
CA ALA A 124 8.38 -1.90 -3.60
C ALA A 124 7.60 -1.31 -4.78
N TRP A 125 7.79 -0.01 -5.04
CA TRP A 125 7.08 0.66 -6.12
C TRP A 125 7.70 0.34 -7.50
N PRO A 126 6.96 -0.27 -8.46
CA PRO A 126 7.51 -0.68 -9.75
C PRO A 126 8.23 0.38 -10.59
N PRO A 127 7.77 1.65 -10.68
CA PRO A 127 8.42 2.66 -11.51
C PRO A 127 9.68 3.26 -10.86
N ASP A 128 9.94 3.03 -9.57
CA ASP A 128 11.16 3.44 -8.86
C ASP A 128 12.19 2.30 -8.94
N ILE A 129 12.93 2.28 -10.04
CA ILE A 129 13.84 1.19 -10.41
C ILE A 129 15.03 1.14 -9.47
N ASN A 130 15.57 2.30 -9.11
CA ASN A 130 16.76 2.42 -8.27
C ASN A 130 16.44 2.49 -6.75
N SER A 131 15.16 2.55 -6.37
CA SER A 131 14.65 2.62 -5.00
C SER A 131 15.09 3.87 -4.23
N ASP A 132 15.18 5.03 -4.91
CA ASP A 132 15.52 6.31 -4.30
C ASP A 132 14.29 7.12 -3.80
N GLY A 133 13.09 6.58 -4.00
CA GLY A 133 11.83 7.17 -3.57
C GLY A 133 11.22 8.17 -4.55
N ALA A 134 11.77 8.28 -5.76
CA ALA A 134 11.23 9.12 -6.82
C ALA A 134 11.20 8.37 -8.17
N VAL A 135 10.33 8.83 -9.08
CA VAL A 135 10.41 8.44 -10.49
C VAL A 135 11.07 9.57 -11.26
N ASP A 136 12.29 9.34 -11.72
CA ASP A 136 13.06 10.32 -12.45
C ASP A 136 13.61 9.81 -13.79
N ILE A 137 14.28 10.71 -14.52
CA ILE A 137 14.84 10.37 -15.83
C ILE A 137 16.15 9.59 -15.74
N THR A 138 16.99 9.86 -14.74
CA THR A 138 18.40 9.42 -14.71
C THR A 138 18.56 8.06 -14.03
N GLY A 139 17.72 7.76 -13.04
CA GLY A 139 17.70 6.52 -12.27
C GLY A 139 16.70 5.48 -12.79
N ASP A 140 15.61 5.92 -13.42
CA ASP A 140 14.50 5.02 -13.74
C ASP A 140 14.19 4.98 -15.24
N ILE A 141 13.68 6.09 -15.80
CA ILE A 141 13.11 6.08 -17.16
C ILE A 141 14.18 5.80 -18.21
N SER A 142 15.36 6.41 -18.11
CA SER A 142 16.45 6.15 -19.07
C SER A 142 17.05 4.75 -18.91
N VAL A 143 17.02 4.19 -17.69
CA VAL A 143 17.48 2.82 -17.42
C VAL A 143 16.59 1.85 -18.17
N VAL A 144 15.26 1.92 -17.99
CA VAL A 144 14.31 1.05 -18.71
C VAL A 144 14.33 1.33 -20.22
N GLY A 145 14.46 2.61 -20.61
CA GLY A 145 14.62 3.03 -22.00
C GLY A 145 15.78 2.35 -22.75
N GLY A 146 16.88 2.05 -22.04
CA GLY A 146 18.02 1.31 -22.60
C GLY A 146 17.72 -0.15 -22.96
N PHE A 147 16.61 -0.71 -22.46
CA PHE A 147 16.18 -2.10 -22.70
C PHE A 147 14.93 -2.18 -23.59
N ALA A 148 14.47 -1.06 -24.16
CA ALA A 148 13.31 -1.03 -25.04
C ALA A 148 13.44 -2.05 -26.20
N PHE A 149 12.30 -2.66 -26.55
CA PHE A 149 12.14 -3.70 -27.56
C PHE A 149 12.79 -5.05 -27.23
N GLN A 150 13.20 -5.27 -25.98
CA GLN A 150 13.71 -6.58 -25.56
C GLN A 150 12.58 -7.46 -25.02
N PRO A 151 12.52 -8.75 -25.44
CA PRO A 151 11.67 -9.71 -24.77
C PRO A 151 12.25 -10.08 -23.40
N VAL A 152 11.40 -10.57 -22.52
CA VAL A 152 11.73 -11.06 -21.19
C VAL A 152 11.50 -12.59 -21.21
N PRO A 153 12.54 -13.41 -21.45
CA PRO A 153 13.98 -13.13 -21.52
C PRO A 153 14.53 -12.72 -22.91
N PRO A 154 15.72 -12.06 -23.04
CA PRO A 154 16.77 -11.89 -22.02
C PRO A 154 16.66 -10.64 -21.15
N GLY A 155 15.71 -9.75 -21.42
CA GLY A 155 15.49 -8.54 -20.63
C GLY A 155 15.16 -8.83 -19.17
N PRO A 156 15.47 -7.92 -18.22
CA PRO A 156 15.08 -8.09 -16.83
C PRO A 156 13.56 -7.96 -16.66
N ARG A 157 12.95 -8.93 -15.96
CA ARG A 157 11.52 -8.86 -15.56
C ARG A 157 11.16 -7.58 -14.81
N ARG A 158 12.13 -6.99 -14.10
CA ARG A 158 11.93 -5.74 -13.33
C ARG A 158 11.52 -4.54 -14.20
N TYR A 159 11.75 -4.60 -15.52
CA TYR A 159 11.53 -3.49 -16.44
C TYR A 159 10.26 -3.65 -17.30
N ASP A 160 9.62 -4.81 -17.24
CA ASP A 160 8.33 -5.15 -17.87
C ASP A 160 7.23 -4.92 -16.83
N ILE A 161 6.94 -3.64 -16.58
CA ILE A 161 6.03 -3.14 -15.53
C ILE A 161 4.60 -2.90 -16.04
N ALA A 162 4.36 -3.03 -17.34
CA ALA A 162 3.07 -2.82 -17.99
C ALA A 162 2.95 -3.69 -19.25
N PRO A 163 1.74 -4.15 -19.61
CA PRO A 163 0.45 -3.94 -18.93
C PRO A 163 0.35 -4.71 -17.59
N ASP A 164 -0.80 -4.65 -16.94
CA ASP A 164 -1.08 -5.45 -15.74
C ASP A 164 -2.02 -6.61 -16.11
N PRO A 165 -1.57 -7.89 -16.09
CA PRO A 165 -0.19 -8.34 -15.81
C PRO A 165 0.79 -8.13 -16.98
N PRO A 166 2.12 -8.13 -16.71
CA PRO A 166 3.19 -7.92 -17.70
C PRO A 166 3.12 -8.84 -18.92
N ASP A 167 3.48 -8.34 -20.10
CA ASP A 167 3.29 -9.05 -21.37
C ASP A 167 4.52 -9.82 -21.88
N GLY A 168 5.63 -9.73 -21.14
CA GLY A 168 6.88 -10.39 -21.48
C GLY A 168 7.77 -9.58 -22.42
N ASN A 169 7.51 -8.30 -22.63
CA ASN A 169 8.35 -7.40 -23.44
C ASN A 169 8.55 -6.07 -22.74
N ILE A 170 9.78 -5.56 -22.80
CA ILE A 170 10.08 -4.19 -22.35
C ILE A 170 9.83 -3.27 -23.53
N ASP A 171 8.79 -2.44 -23.47
CA ASP A 171 8.40 -1.58 -24.58
C ASP A 171 8.13 -0.12 -24.21
N VAL A 172 8.04 0.71 -25.24
CA VAL A 172 7.87 2.16 -25.08
C VAL A 172 6.42 2.54 -24.76
N ILE A 173 5.46 1.73 -25.20
CA ILE A 173 4.03 2.08 -25.20
C ILE A 173 3.36 1.67 -23.89
N GLY A 174 3.77 0.55 -23.31
CA GLY A 174 3.41 0.05 -21.99
C GLY A 174 4.35 0.62 -20.94
N ASP A 175 5.57 0.08 -20.84
CA ASP A 175 6.44 0.29 -19.67
C ASP A 175 6.90 1.74 -19.52
N ILE A 176 7.59 2.24 -20.54
CA ILE A 176 8.23 3.56 -20.47
C ILE A 176 7.17 4.66 -20.44
N ALA A 177 6.04 4.49 -21.15
CA ALA A 177 4.92 5.42 -21.07
C ALA A 177 4.28 5.41 -19.68
N ARG A 178 4.12 4.24 -19.04
CA ARG A 178 3.61 4.15 -17.66
C ARG A 178 4.55 4.85 -16.68
N MET A 179 5.87 4.64 -16.78
CA MET A 179 6.85 5.37 -15.96
C MET A 179 6.81 6.88 -16.22
N ALA A 180 6.79 7.31 -17.48
CA ALA A 180 6.75 8.72 -17.84
C ALA A 180 5.50 9.44 -17.31
N SER A 181 4.36 8.73 -17.22
CA SER A 181 3.13 9.26 -16.62
C SER A 181 3.25 9.56 -15.12
N LEU A 182 4.26 8.99 -14.47
CA LEU A 182 4.56 9.12 -13.05
C LEU A 182 5.82 9.95 -12.80
N PHE A 183 6.42 10.55 -13.83
CA PHE A 183 7.60 11.40 -13.68
C PHE A 183 7.40 12.47 -12.60
N ALA A 184 8.44 12.65 -11.78
CA ALA A 184 8.48 13.57 -10.64
C ALA A 184 7.48 13.26 -9.51
N ARG A 185 6.83 12.09 -9.52
CA ARG A 185 6.14 11.57 -8.35
C ARG A 185 7.15 10.96 -7.39
N THR A 186 6.87 11.13 -6.10
CA THR A 186 7.69 10.60 -5.01
C THR A 186 6.86 9.67 -4.16
N CYS A 187 7.47 8.57 -3.72
CA CYS A 187 6.89 7.63 -2.78
C CYS A 187 7.73 7.64 -1.50
N LEU A 188 7.25 8.28 -0.45
CA LEU A 188 7.96 8.34 0.83
C LEU A 188 7.44 7.25 1.75
N ASN A 189 8.35 6.42 2.25
CA ASN A 189 8.05 5.53 3.37
C ASN A 189 7.68 6.37 4.59
N THR A 190 6.39 6.49 4.90
CA THR A 190 5.94 7.03 6.18
C THR A 190 6.12 5.96 7.27
N GLY A 191 7.36 5.54 7.48
CA GLY A 191 7.78 4.68 8.58
C GLY A 191 8.41 5.53 9.67
N GLY A 192 7.60 5.93 10.65
CA GLY A 192 8.00 6.59 11.89
C GLY A 192 7.24 6.03 13.08
#